data_AF-A0AAV5MTY6-F1
#
_entry.id   AF-A0AAV5MTY6-F1
#
_cell.length_a   1.000
_cell.length_b   1.000
_cell.length_c   1.000
_cell.angle_alpha   90.00
_cell.angle_beta   90.00
_cell.angle_gamma   90.00
#
_symmetry.space_group_name_H-M   'P 1'
#
loop_
_entity.id
_entity.type
_entity.pdbx_description
1 polymer ?
#
loop_
_entity_poly.entity_id
_entity_poly.type
_entity_poly.pdbx_seq_one_letter_code
_entity_poly.pdbx_strand_id
1 'polypeptide(L)'
;MAVKGCIWLFEQEQALGFSSVSTNIRMTVIKLKSGGLWVHAPIAPTKECIQLLKELGAPVEYIVLPTFAYEHKIFVGPFSRKFPQAQVWVAPRQWSWPLNLPLEFFGIFRSKTLKDGDLSTPWADEIEQKVLSSPEVGIGPYVEVAFYHKRSRTLLVTDAVIFVPRKPPECISKESLLASAKNGLAVKILSKGKEVPDEPVVDNNMNRQKG
;
A
#
# COMPACT_ATOMS: atom_id res chain seq x y z
N MET A 1 8.41 15.63 5.73
CA MET A 1 7.25 16.51 6.02
C MET A 1 6.75 17.09 4.70
N ALA A 2 5.46 16.95 4.38
CA ALA A 2 4.88 17.44 3.11
C ALA A 2 4.14 18.76 3.26
N VAL A 3 3.40 18.94 4.37
CA VAL A 3 2.78 20.21 4.74
C VAL A 3 3.18 20.52 6.17
N LYS A 4 3.80 21.69 6.37
CA LYS A 4 4.43 22.05 7.65
C LYS A 4 3.43 21.93 8.81
N GLY A 5 3.76 21.11 9.80
CA GLY A 5 2.95 20.92 11.01
C GLY A 5 1.62 20.18 10.80
N CYS A 6 1.35 19.63 9.63
CA CYS A 6 0.04 19.05 9.29
C CYS A 6 0.11 17.69 8.60
N ILE A 7 1.01 17.52 7.61
CA ILE A 7 1.10 16.29 6.82
C ILE A 7 2.54 15.82 6.75
N TRP A 8 2.77 14.57 7.13
CA TRP A 8 4.07 13.89 7.10
C TRP A 8 4.00 12.66 6.22
N LEU A 9 5.11 12.38 5.53
CA LEU A 9 5.26 11.22 4.66
C LEU A 9 6.37 10.37 5.24
N PHE A 10 6.14 9.06 5.23
CA PHE A 10 7.09 8.04 5.64
C PHE A 10 7.21 7.08 4.47
N GLU A 11 8.42 6.89 3.98
CA GLU A 11 8.70 6.04 2.83
C GLU A 11 9.54 4.86 3.27
N GLN A 12 9.18 3.69 2.76
CA GLN A 12 9.91 2.46 3.03
C GLN A 12 9.92 1.61 1.76
N GLU A 13 11.11 1.14 1.40
CA GLU A 13 11.24 0.08 0.40
C GLU A 13 10.69 -1.23 0.98
N GLN A 14 9.76 -1.85 0.25
CA GLN A 14 9.15 -3.11 0.62
C GLN A 14 9.41 -4.14 -0.46
N ALA A 15 10.18 -5.17 -0.11
CA ALA A 15 10.37 -6.35 -0.94
C ALA A 15 9.27 -7.38 -0.63
N LEU A 16 8.36 -7.58 -1.58
CA LEU A 16 7.36 -8.64 -1.52
C LEU A 16 7.98 -9.91 -2.09
N GLY A 17 8.67 -10.67 -1.24
CA GLY A 17 9.43 -11.86 -1.63
C GLY A 17 8.60 -12.95 -2.33
N PHE A 18 7.27 -12.94 -2.18
CA PHE A 18 6.41 -13.85 -2.95
C PHE A 18 6.34 -13.47 -4.43
N SER A 19 6.24 -12.18 -4.78
CA SER A 19 6.06 -11.71 -6.16
C SER A 19 7.34 -11.22 -6.83
N SER A 20 8.50 -11.28 -6.14
CA SER A 20 9.77 -10.70 -6.61
C SER A 20 9.66 -9.22 -6.98
N VAL A 21 8.71 -8.51 -6.36
CA VAL A 21 8.47 -7.07 -6.55
C VAL A 21 9.10 -6.32 -5.38
N SER A 22 9.96 -5.34 -5.68
CA SER A 22 10.34 -4.29 -4.73
C SER A 22 9.65 -3.00 -5.11
N THR A 23 9.02 -2.34 -4.14
CA THR A 23 8.33 -1.07 -4.35
C THR A 23 8.53 -0.15 -3.16
N ASN A 24 8.60 1.16 -3.43
CA ASN A 24 8.60 2.17 -2.39
C ASN A 24 7.16 2.47 -1.99
N ILE A 25 6.80 2.08 -0.77
CA ILE A 25 5.49 2.36 -0.20
C ILE A 25 5.57 3.61 0.66
N ARG A 26 4.52 4.45 0.56
CA ARG A 26 4.40 5.69 1.31
C ARG A 26 3.22 5.63 2.27
N MET A 27 3.52 5.73 3.56
CA MET A 27 2.53 6.05 4.58
C MET A 27 2.40 7.57 4.71
N THR A 28 1.18 8.06 4.74
CA THR A 28 0.88 9.49 4.99
C THR A 28 0.20 9.66 6.33
N VAL A 29 0.65 10.63 7.11
CA VAL A 29 0.12 10.94 8.43
C VAL A 29 -0.41 12.37 8.41
N ILE A 30 -1.67 12.55 8.83
CA ILE A 30 -2.33 13.85 8.94
C ILE A 30 -2.68 14.10 10.41
N LYS A 31 -2.38 15.29 10.92
CA LYS A 31 -2.87 15.74 12.24
C LYS A 31 -4.25 16.39 12.09
N LEU A 32 -5.25 15.77 12.71
CA LEU A 32 -6.64 16.20 12.72
C LEU A 32 -6.87 17.35 13.71
N LYS A 33 -8.01 18.05 13.60
CA LYS A 33 -8.46 19.05 14.59
C LYS A 33 -8.73 18.45 15.96
N SER A 34 -9.09 17.16 16.03
CA SER A 34 -9.21 16.41 17.30
C SER A 34 -7.92 16.42 18.11
N GLY A 35 -6.77 16.66 17.46
CA GLY A 35 -5.44 16.61 18.05
C GLY A 35 -4.72 15.29 17.77
N GLY A 36 -5.44 14.25 17.31
CA GLY A 36 -4.87 12.96 16.94
C GLY A 36 -4.36 12.86 15.51
N LEU A 37 -3.79 11.69 15.22
CA LEU A 37 -3.19 11.34 13.94
C LEU A 37 -4.09 10.39 13.16
N TRP A 38 -4.27 10.72 11.89
CA TRP A 38 -4.90 9.89 10.87
C TRP A 38 -3.80 9.32 9.97
N VAL A 39 -3.67 8.00 9.94
CA VAL A 39 -2.60 7.28 9.26
C VAL A 39 -3.15 6.57 8.03
N HIS A 40 -2.64 6.89 6.86
CA HIS A 40 -3.03 6.32 5.57
C HIS A 40 -1.94 5.42 5.00
N ALA A 41 -2.34 4.23 4.53
CA ALA A 41 -1.46 3.22 3.93
C ALA A 41 -0.23 2.91 4.82
N PRO A 42 -0.45 2.33 6.03
CA PRO A 42 0.63 2.11 6.98
C PRO A 42 1.74 1.21 6.42
N ILE A 43 2.99 1.63 6.63
CA ILE A 43 4.20 0.85 6.30
C ILE A 43 4.58 -0.07 7.47
N ALA A 44 5.70 -0.80 7.35
CA ALA A 44 6.12 -1.70 8.43
C ALA A 44 6.38 -0.91 9.73
N PRO A 45 5.83 -1.34 10.87
CA PRO A 45 5.99 -0.65 12.14
C PRO A 45 7.36 -0.94 12.78
N THR A 46 8.44 -0.55 12.10
CA THR A 46 9.81 -0.65 12.64
C THR A 46 9.97 0.26 13.86
N LYS A 47 11.05 0.05 14.64
CA LYS A 47 11.30 0.89 15.82
C LYS A 47 11.43 2.36 15.43
N GLU A 48 12.09 2.62 14.31
CA GLU A 48 12.34 3.95 13.74
C GLU A 48 11.02 4.59 13.28
N CYS A 49 10.18 3.86 12.54
CA CYS A 49 8.88 4.36 12.11
C CYS A 49 8.00 4.76 13.30
N ILE A 50 7.94 3.90 14.33
CA ILE A 50 7.13 4.16 15.52
C ILE A 50 7.69 5.32 16.34
N GLN A 51 9.01 5.42 16.45
CA GLN A 51 9.67 6.53 17.15
C GLN A 51 9.38 7.87 16.47
N LEU A 52 9.57 7.95 15.15
CA LEU A 52 9.27 9.14 14.36
C LEU A 52 7.78 9.53 14.45
N LEU A 53 6.86 8.56 14.51
CA LEU A 53 5.45 8.84 14.69
C LEU A 53 5.14 9.41 16.08
N LYS A 54 5.81 8.92 17.13
CA LYS A 54 5.67 9.44 18.51
C LYS A 54 6.19 10.86 18.64
N GLU A 55 7.24 11.23 17.91
CA GLU A 55 7.80 12.59 17.88
C GLU A 55 6.82 13.63 17.34
N LEU A 56 5.76 13.21 16.63
CA LEU A 56 4.68 14.10 16.21
C LEU A 56 3.81 14.60 17.40
N GLY A 57 3.96 14.00 18.58
CA GLY A 57 3.36 14.47 19.82
C GLY A 57 1.83 14.35 19.85
N ALA A 58 1.27 13.33 19.19
CA ALA A 58 -0.17 13.11 19.08
C ALA A 58 -0.50 11.61 19.04
N PRO A 59 -1.64 11.17 19.60
CA PRO A 59 -2.07 9.78 19.54
C PRO A 59 -2.52 9.39 18.13
N VAL A 60 -2.33 8.13 17.73
CA VAL A 60 -2.93 7.60 16.51
C VAL A 60 -4.39 7.26 16.78
N GLU A 61 -5.30 7.97 16.12
CA GLU A 61 -6.75 7.76 16.27
C GLU A 61 -7.28 6.82 15.19
N TYR A 62 -6.73 6.90 13.97
CA TYR A 62 -7.25 6.18 12.81
C TYR A 62 -6.13 5.59 11.97
N ILE A 63 -6.32 4.35 11.55
CA ILE A 63 -5.47 3.64 10.59
C ILE A 63 -6.33 3.29 9.39
N VAL A 64 -5.91 3.70 8.21
CA VAL A 64 -6.67 3.57 6.97
C VAL A 64 -5.90 2.71 5.98
N LEU A 65 -6.52 1.60 5.58
CA LEU A 65 -6.13 0.80 4.42
C LEU A 65 -6.94 1.29 3.21
N PRO A 66 -6.33 2.06 2.30
CA PRO A 66 -7.06 2.75 1.23
C PRO A 66 -7.28 1.90 -0.03
N THR A 67 -6.61 0.75 -0.17
CA THR A 67 -6.66 -0.11 -1.37
C THR A 67 -6.76 -1.59 -0.98
N PHE A 68 -7.07 -2.48 -1.92
CA PHE A 68 -7.00 -3.93 -1.72
C PHE A 68 -5.60 -4.51 -1.92
N ALA A 69 -4.69 -3.76 -2.53
CA ALA A 69 -3.38 -4.22 -2.95
C ALA A 69 -2.55 -4.75 -1.76
N TYR A 70 -1.82 -5.83 -2.00
CA TYR A 70 -1.20 -6.65 -0.94
C TYR A 70 -0.11 -5.89 -0.19
N GLU A 71 0.75 -5.18 -0.91
CA GLU A 71 1.81 -4.31 -0.41
C GLU A 71 1.33 -3.28 0.62
N HIS A 72 0.13 -2.72 0.44
CA HIS A 72 -0.45 -1.73 1.35
C HIS A 72 -1.23 -2.38 2.51
N LYS A 73 -1.55 -3.68 2.39
CA LYS A 73 -2.39 -4.43 3.33
C LYS A 73 -1.59 -5.15 4.41
N ILE A 74 -0.45 -5.75 4.05
CA ILE A 74 0.30 -6.67 4.93
C ILE A 74 0.69 -6.07 6.27
N PHE A 75 0.96 -4.76 6.32
CA PHE A 75 1.43 -4.10 7.53
C PHE A 75 0.31 -3.46 8.37
N VAL A 76 -0.93 -3.42 7.89
CA VAL A 76 -2.05 -2.85 8.65
C VAL A 76 -2.27 -3.60 9.98
N GLY A 77 -2.25 -4.93 9.95
CA GLY A 77 -2.37 -5.76 11.16
C GLY A 77 -1.23 -5.53 12.16
N PRO A 78 0.05 -5.69 11.75
CA PRO A 78 1.20 -5.34 12.58
C PRO A 78 1.18 -3.91 13.14
N PHE A 79 0.79 -2.94 12.32
CA PHE A 79 0.76 -1.53 12.71
C PHE A 79 -0.35 -1.25 13.73
N SER A 80 -1.55 -1.81 13.54
CA SER A 80 -2.65 -1.66 14.50
C SER A 80 -2.32 -2.23 15.88
N ARG A 81 -1.52 -3.31 15.96
CA ARG A 81 -1.03 -3.84 17.24
C ARG A 81 -0.12 -2.87 18.00
N LYS A 82 0.56 -1.94 17.33
CA LYS A 82 1.34 -0.88 18.00
C LYS A 82 0.47 0.26 18.52
N PHE A 83 -0.74 0.41 17.98
CA PHE A 83 -1.69 1.46 18.34
C PHE A 83 -3.07 0.86 18.60
N PRO A 84 -3.24 0.07 19.67
CA PRO A 84 -4.46 -0.72 19.90
C PRO A 84 -5.73 0.11 20.14
N GLN A 85 -5.59 1.41 20.44
CA GLN A 85 -6.71 2.34 20.60
C GLN A 85 -7.15 2.97 19.26
N ALA A 86 -6.34 2.82 18.20
CA ALA A 86 -6.67 3.37 16.89
C ALA A 86 -7.77 2.55 16.23
N GLN A 87 -8.76 3.23 15.65
CA GLN A 87 -9.80 2.56 14.88
C GLN A 87 -9.31 2.28 13.46
N VAL A 88 -9.41 1.02 13.02
CA VAL A 88 -9.02 0.63 11.66
C VAL A 88 -10.18 0.84 10.70
N TRP A 89 -9.90 1.45 9.55
CA TRP A 89 -10.81 1.59 8.43
C TRP A 89 -10.20 1.01 7.17
N VAL A 90 -11.01 0.34 6.36
CA VAL A 90 -10.56 -0.35 5.16
C VAL A 90 -11.40 0.03 3.96
N ALA A 91 -10.77 0.14 2.80
CA ALA A 91 -11.47 0.25 1.53
C ALA A 91 -12.44 -0.93 1.35
N PRO A 92 -13.59 -0.75 0.69
CA PRO A 92 -14.51 -1.83 0.41
C PRO A 92 -13.87 -2.86 -0.53
N ARG A 93 -14.53 -4.00 -0.75
CA ARG A 93 -14.10 -5.05 -1.71
C ARG A 93 -12.66 -5.53 -1.48
N GLN A 94 -12.26 -5.66 -0.22
CA GLN A 94 -11.00 -6.32 0.13
C GLN A 94 -10.98 -7.72 -0.46
N TRP A 95 -9.95 -7.97 -1.25
CA TRP A 95 -9.76 -9.23 -1.96
C TRP A 95 -8.31 -9.67 -1.85
N SER A 96 -8.09 -10.99 -1.91
CA SER A 96 -6.76 -11.59 -1.88
C SER A 96 -6.65 -12.64 -2.97
N TRP A 97 -5.45 -12.81 -3.52
CA TRP A 97 -5.14 -13.84 -4.51
C TRP A 97 -4.34 -14.98 -3.86
N PRO A 98 -4.51 -16.24 -4.26
CA PRO A 98 -5.51 -16.77 -5.20
C PRO A 98 -6.90 -16.99 -4.59
N LEU A 99 -7.00 -16.87 -3.27
CA LEU A 99 -8.24 -17.07 -2.52
C LEU A 99 -8.64 -15.77 -1.84
N ASN A 100 -9.94 -15.47 -1.87
CA ASN A 100 -10.49 -14.31 -1.18
C ASN A 100 -10.52 -14.56 0.34
N LEU A 101 -9.38 -14.35 1.00
CA LEU A 101 -9.23 -14.55 2.44
C LEU A 101 -9.82 -13.38 3.24
N PRO A 102 -10.46 -13.66 4.40
CA PRO A 102 -10.98 -12.62 5.28
C PRO A 102 -9.85 -11.78 5.89
N LEU A 103 -10.15 -10.55 6.30
CA LEU A 103 -9.18 -9.57 6.81
C LEU A 103 -8.47 -10.04 8.08
N GLU A 104 -9.13 -10.84 8.90
CA GLU A 104 -8.63 -11.43 10.13
C GLU A 104 -7.43 -12.35 9.86
N PHE A 105 -7.35 -12.96 8.68
CA PHE A 105 -6.18 -13.75 8.26
C PHE A 105 -4.91 -12.88 8.15
N PHE A 106 -5.08 -11.59 7.85
CA PHE A 106 -3.99 -10.60 7.81
C PHE A 106 -3.80 -9.88 9.15
N GLY A 107 -4.49 -10.33 10.20
CA GLY A 107 -4.44 -9.73 11.53
C GLY A 107 -5.13 -8.36 11.62
N ILE A 108 -6.05 -8.07 10.69
CA ILE A 108 -6.85 -6.84 10.68
C ILE A 108 -8.20 -7.16 11.33
N PHE A 109 -8.37 -6.76 12.59
CA PHE A 109 -9.56 -7.03 13.39
C PHE A 109 -10.37 -5.77 13.64
N ARG A 110 -11.69 -5.91 13.83
CA ARG A 110 -12.61 -4.83 14.26
C ARG A 110 -12.56 -3.60 13.33
N SER A 111 -12.27 -3.82 12.05
CA SER A 111 -12.22 -2.74 11.07
C SER A 111 -13.62 -2.26 10.66
N LYS A 112 -13.73 -1.00 10.28
CA LYS A 112 -14.92 -0.46 9.61
C LYS A 112 -14.66 -0.31 8.12
N THR A 113 -15.68 -0.54 7.30
CA THR A 113 -15.57 -0.39 5.84
C THR A 113 -15.89 1.04 5.44
N LEU A 114 -15.02 1.64 4.63
CA LEU A 114 -15.23 2.94 4.01
C LEU A 114 -16.32 2.85 2.93
N LYS A 115 -17.10 3.91 2.78
CA LYS A 115 -18.18 4.01 1.80
C LYS A 115 -18.00 5.27 0.94
N ASP A 116 -18.53 5.23 -0.28
CA ASP A 116 -18.43 6.37 -1.20
C ASP A 116 -19.17 7.59 -0.66
N GLY A 117 -18.50 8.74 -0.60
CA GLY A 117 -19.09 9.99 -0.14
C GLY A 117 -19.61 9.97 1.31
N ASP A 118 -19.09 9.07 2.16
CA ASP A 118 -19.56 8.91 3.53
C ASP A 118 -19.18 10.09 4.43
N LEU A 119 -20.18 10.84 4.85
CA LEU A 119 -20.04 11.98 5.76
C LEU A 119 -20.09 11.59 7.24
N SER A 120 -20.30 10.31 7.56
CA SER A 120 -20.36 9.83 8.95
C SER A 120 -19.00 9.41 9.51
N THR A 121 -17.94 9.47 8.69
CA THR A 121 -16.58 9.20 9.17
C THR A 121 -16.15 10.30 10.16
N PRO A 122 -15.39 9.96 11.22
CA PRO A 122 -15.01 10.93 12.24
C PRO A 122 -14.22 12.14 11.75
N TRP A 123 -13.64 12.06 10.55
CA TRP A 123 -12.82 13.10 9.92
C TRP A 123 -13.51 13.78 8.73
N ALA A 124 -14.78 13.48 8.43
CA ALA A 124 -15.47 13.94 7.22
C ALA A 124 -15.49 15.48 7.05
N ASP A 125 -15.46 16.22 8.16
CA ASP A 125 -15.37 17.69 8.14
C ASP A 125 -14.04 18.21 7.60
N GLU A 126 -12.98 17.41 7.68
CA GLU A 126 -11.61 17.81 7.32
C GLU A 126 -11.07 17.08 6.09
N ILE A 127 -11.44 15.81 5.91
CA ILE A 127 -10.96 14.92 4.86
C ILE A 127 -12.19 14.31 4.17
N GLU A 128 -12.40 14.67 2.91
CA GLU A 128 -13.43 14.04 2.06
C GLU A 128 -12.92 12.71 1.52
N GLN A 129 -13.82 11.81 1.14
CA GLN A 129 -13.44 10.52 0.56
C GLN A 129 -14.35 10.12 -0.60
N LYS A 130 -13.76 9.46 -1.60
CA LYS A 130 -14.45 8.87 -2.74
C LYS A 130 -13.89 7.48 -3.07
N VAL A 131 -14.78 6.54 -3.34
CA VAL A 131 -14.39 5.17 -3.71
C VAL A 131 -14.21 5.10 -5.21
N LEU A 132 -12.98 4.85 -5.65
CA LEU A 132 -12.67 4.46 -7.01
C LEU A 132 -12.68 2.93 -7.09
N SER A 133 -13.62 2.35 -7.83
CA SER A 133 -13.67 0.91 -8.04
C SER A 133 -13.85 0.58 -9.52
N SER A 134 -13.10 -0.42 -10.01
CA SER A 134 -13.25 -0.98 -11.33
C SER A 134 -13.25 -2.51 -11.26
N PRO A 135 -14.29 -3.19 -11.76
CA PRO A 135 -14.38 -4.65 -11.68
C PRO A 135 -13.37 -5.40 -12.57
N GLU A 136 -12.77 -4.77 -13.58
CA GLU A 136 -12.08 -5.45 -14.69
C GLU A 136 -10.56 -5.20 -14.79
N VAL A 137 -9.92 -4.63 -13.76
CA VAL A 137 -8.50 -4.27 -13.82
C VAL A 137 -7.62 -5.35 -13.17
N GLY A 138 -6.98 -6.20 -13.97
CA GLY A 138 -5.97 -7.16 -13.52
C GLY A 138 -6.55 -8.50 -13.05
N ILE A 139 -5.92 -9.13 -12.06
CA ILE A 139 -6.28 -10.48 -11.56
C ILE A 139 -7.48 -10.43 -10.58
N GLY A 140 -7.90 -9.25 -10.17
CA GLY A 140 -9.02 -9.05 -9.24
C GLY A 140 -9.66 -7.66 -9.42
N PRO A 141 -10.73 -7.35 -8.68
CA PRO A 141 -11.37 -6.04 -8.77
C PRO A 141 -10.46 -4.96 -8.21
N TYR A 142 -10.23 -3.90 -8.97
CA TYR A 142 -9.54 -2.72 -8.46
C TYR A 142 -10.47 -1.91 -7.54
N VAL A 143 -9.95 -1.54 -6.39
CA VAL A 143 -10.62 -0.66 -5.44
C VAL A 143 -9.59 0.16 -4.69
N GLU A 144 -9.82 1.47 -4.67
CA GLU A 144 -9.07 2.46 -3.93
C GLU A 144 -10.05 3.49 -3.36
N VAL A 145 -9.75 4.05 -2.19
CA VAL A 145 -10.44 5.23 -1.66
C VAL A 145 -9.50 6.41 -1.78
N ALA A 146 -9.86 7.38 -2.61
CA ALA A 146 -9.19 8.65 -2.70
C ALA A 146 -9.67 9.57 -1.56
N PHE A 147 -8.76 10.32 -0.97
CA PHE A 147 -9.06 11.27 0.10
C PHE A 147 -8.65 12.68 -0.29
N TYR A 148 -9.42 13.68 0.12
CA TYR A 148 -9.09 15.09 -0.11
C TYR A 148 -9.08 15.85 1.22
N HIS A 149 -7.88 16.22 1.67
CA HIS A 149 -7.72 17.04 2.86
C HIS A 149 -7.98 18.51 2.54
N LYS A 150 -9.14 19.00 2.97
CA LYS A 150 -9.71 20.30 2.56
C LYS A 150 -8.79 21.47 2.87
N ARG A 151 -8.20 21.48 4.08
CA ARG A 151 -7.39 22.60 4.58
C ARG A 151 -6.13 22.84 3.76
N SER A 152 -5.42 21.78 3.37
CA SER A 152 -4.19 21.90 2.57
C SER A 152 -4.43 21.76 1.07
N ARG A 153 -5.68 21.49 0.65
CA ARG A 153 -6.05 21.17 -0.74
C ARG A 153 -5.21 20.04 -1.32
N THR A 154 -4.98 19.01 -0.51
CA THR A 154 -4.13 17.86 -0.87
C THR A 154 -5.01 16.67 -1.20
N LEU A 155 -4.86 16.15 -2.42
CA LEU A 155 -5.39 14.85 -2.81
C LEU A 155 -4.43 13.76 -2.34
N LEU A 156 -4.98 12.74 -1.68
CA LEU A 156 -4.30 11.52 -1.31
C LEU A 156 -4.89 10.37 -2.11
N VAL A 157 -4.02 9.67 -2.80
CA VAL A 157 -4.28 8.49 -3.62
C VAL A 157 -3.15 7.49 -3.34
N THR A 158 -3.40 6.21 -3.63
CA THR A 158 -2.40 5.15 -3.55
C THR A 158 -1.87 4.79 -4.93
N ASP A 159 -2.51 3.86 -5.61
CA ASP A 159 -2.06 3.27 -6.87
C ASP A 159 -2.76 3.91 -8.08
N ALA A 160 -3.81 4.72 -7.86
CA ALA A 160 -4.51 5.44 -8.93
C ALA A 160 -3.63 6.46 -9.66
N VAL A 161 -2.62 7.01 -8.98
CA VAL A 161 -1.65 7.94 -9.57
C VAL A 161 -0.26 7.56 -9.12
N ILE A 162 0.62 7.29 -10.09
CA ILE A 162 2.04 7.06 -9.84
C ILE A 162 2.85 8.26 -10.31
N PHE A 163 3.89 8.60 -9.54
CA PHE A 163 4.86 9.61 -9.94
C PHE A 163 6.06 8.94 -10.60
N VAL A 164 6.31 9.26 -11.87
CA VAL A 164 7.50 8.82 -12.60
C VAL A 164 8.45 10.02 -12.72
N PRO A 165 9.61 10.00 -12.03
CA PRO A 165 10.57 11.09 -12.11
C PRO A 165 11.17 11.19 -13.51
N ARG A 166 11.49 12.41 -13.96
CA ARG A 166 12.15 12.64 -15.26
C ARG A 166 13.52 11.96 -15.34
N LYS A 167 14.25 11.96 -14.24
CA LYS A 167 15.50 11.22 -14.10
C LYS A 167 15.16 9.85 -13.49
N PRO A 168 15.43 8.73 -14.18
CA PRO A 168 15.21 7.42 -13.61
C PRO A 168 16.11 7.25 -12.37
N PRO A 169 15.67 6.48 -11.35
CA PRO A 169 16.53 6.10 -10.26
C PRO A 169 17.70 5.24 -10.77
N GLU A 170 18.73 5.06 -9.93
CA GLU A 170 19.80 4.11 -10.23
C GLU A 170 19.21 2.71 -10.49
N CYS A 171 19.73 2.03 -11.49
CA CYS A 171 19.27 0.68 -11.79
C CYS A 171 19.55 -0.24 -10.60
N ILE A 172 18.59 -1.10 -10.29
CA ILE A 172 18.80 -2.22 -9.37
C ILE A 172 20.01 -3.02 -9.87
N SER A 173 20.90 -3.40 -8.95
CA SER A 173 22.11 -4.15 -9.32
C SER A 173 21.75 -5.44 -10.07
N LYS A 174 22.65 -5.89 -10.95
CA LYS A 174 22.46 -7.14 -11.70
C LYS A 174 22.24 -8.31 -10.74
N GLU A 175 22.95 -8.31 -9.61
CA GLU A 175 22.87 -9.34 -8.58
C GLU A 175 21.49 -9.37 -7.94
N SER A 176 20.93 -8.20 -7.60
CA SER A 176 19.59 -8.09 -7.04
C SER A 176 18.51 -8.45 -8.06
N LEU A 177 18.67 -8.05 -9.33
CA LEU A 177 17.76 -8.45 -10.41
C LEU A 177 17.77 -9.96 -10.63
N LEU A 178 18.96 -10.58 -10.67
CA LEU A 178 19.10 -12.04 -10.81
C LEU A 178 18.55 -12.77 -9.59
N ALA A 179 18.72 -12.24 -8.37
CA ALA A 179 18.14 -12.81 -7.16
C ALA A 179 16.60 -12.78 -7.20
N SER A 180 16.01 -11.67 -7.63
CA SER A 180 14.56 -11.52 -7.82
C SER A 180 14.02 -12.37 -8.99
N ALA A 181 14.82 -12.59 -10.04
CA ALA A 181 14.43 -13.36 -11.22
C ALA A 181 14.54 -14.88 -11.04
N LYS A 182 15.10 -15.38 -9.93
CA LYS A 182 15.12 -16.82 -9.63
C LYS A 182 13.69 -17.38 -9.62
N ASN A 183 13.54 -18.62 -10.09
CA ASN A 183 12.28 -19.35 -10.15
C ASN A 183 11.68 -19.60 -8.75
N GLY A 184 11.03 -18.58 -8.21
CA GLY A 184 10.35 -18.60 -6.92
C GLY A 184 9.01 -19.32 -6.97
N LEU A 185 8.35 -19.40 -5.81
CA LEU A 185 7.06 -20.08 -5.67
C LEU A 185 5.98 -19.45 -6.58
N ALA A 186 5.93 -18.12 -6.71
CA ALA A 186 4.97 -17.47 -7.59
C ALA A 186 5.18 -17.82 -9.07
N VAL A 187 6.42 -17.88 -9.56
CA VAL A 187 6.73 -18.28 -10.93
C VAL A 187 6.23 -19.71 -11.20
N LYS A 188 6.47 -20.64 -10.26
CA LYS A 188 5.97 -22.03 -10.36
C LYS A 188 4.44 -22.12 -10.39
N ILE A 189 3.76 -21.28 -9.61
CA ILE A 189 2.29 -21.23 -9.59
C ILE A 189 1.76 -20.63 -10.91
N LEU A 190 2.33 -19.51 -11.37
CA LEU A 190 1.94 -18.83 -12.61
C LEU A 190 2.24 -19.67 -13.85
N SER A 191 3.34 -20.44 -13.84
CA SER A 191 3.70 -21.36 -14.94
C SER A 191 2.83 -22.62 -14.99
N LYS A 192 1.90 -22.81 -14.03
CA LYS A 192 1.11 -24.03 -13.84
C LYS A 192 2.00 -25.28 -13.72
N GLY A 193 3.14 -25.14 -13.05
CA GLY A 193 4.10 -26.23 -12.84
C GLY A 193 4.94 -26.59 -14.07
N LYS A 194 4.90 -25.81 -15.16
CA LYS A 194 5.89 -25.95 -16.24
C LYS A 194 7.27 -25.62 -15.70
N GLU A 195 8.26 -26.44 -16.04
CA GLU A 195 9.67 -26.14 -15.79
C GLU A 195 10.02 -24.84 -16.52
N VAL A 196 10.41 -23.84 -15.72
CA VAL A 196 10.98 -22.59 -16.23
C VAL A 196 12.50 -22.77 -16.10
N PRO A 197 13.27 -22.66 -17.20
CA PRO A 197 14.72 -22.75 -17.13
C PRO A 197 15.30 -21.77 -16.10
N ASP A 198 16.32 -22.19 -15.35
CA ASP A 198 17.08 -21.29 -14.47
C ASP A 198 18.06 -20.41 -15.26
N GLU A 199 18.29 -20.74 -16.53
CA GLU A 199 19.08 -19.93 -17.44
C GLU A 199 18.34 -18.62 -17.76
N PRO A 200 19.00 -17.45 -17.64
CA PRO A 200 18.38 -16.19 -17.98
C PRO A 200 17.98 -16.20 -19.46
N VAL A 201 16.75 -15.74 -19.74
CA VAL A 201 16.32 -15.53 -21.13
C VAL A 201 17.25 -14.52 -21.78
N VAL A 202 18.05 -14.98 -22.74
CA VAL A 202 18.97 -14.12 -23.49
C VAL A 202 18.16 -13.32 -24.50
N ASP A 203 18.26 -12.00 -24.43
CA ASP A 203 17.72 -11.11 -25.45
C ASP A 203 18.49 -11.33 -26.76
N ASN A 204 17.87 -12.03 -27.69
CA ASN A 204 18.45 -12.35 -29.00
C ASN A 204 17.36 -12.30 -30.07
N ASN A 205 17.77 -12.35 -31.35
CA ASN A 205 16.84 -12.24 -32.47
C ASN A 205 15.78 -13.35 -32.52
N MET A 206 16.01 -14.50 -31.85
CA MET A 206 15.04 -15.60 -31.78
C MET A 206 13.96 -15.39 -30.71
N ASN A 207 14.33 -14.77 -29.58
CA ASN A 207 13.47 -14.58 -28.42
C ASN A 207 12.71 -13.24 -28.44
N ARG A 208 13.15 -12.28 -29.27
CA ARG A 208 12.46 -10.99 -29.46
C ARG A 208 11.12 -11.21 -30.16
N GLN A 209 10.02 -11.05 -29.43
CA GLN A 209 8.71 -10.92 -30.06
C GLN A 209 8.63 -9.55 -30.74
N LYS A 210 8.40 -9.55 -32.06
CA LYS A 210 8.02 -8.34 -32.78
C LYS A 210 6.55 -8.05 -32.44
N GLY A 211 6.33 -6.97 -31.71
CA GLY A 211 5.00 -6.37 -31.55
C GLY A 211 4.53 -5.72 -32.83
#